data_AF-A0A7Y9WEJ2-F1
#
_entry.id   AF-A0A7Y9WEJ2-F1
#
_cell.length_a   1.000
_cell.length_b   1.000
_cell.length_c   1.000
_cell.angle_alpha   90.00
_cell.angle_beta   90.00
_cell.angle_gamma   90.00
#
_symmetry.space_group_name_H-M   'P 1'
#
loop_
_entity.id
_entity.type
_entity.pdbx_description
1 polymer ?
#
loop_
_entity_poly.entity_id
_entity_poly.type
_entity_poly.pdbx_seq_one_letter_code
_entity_poly.pdbx_strand_id
1 'polypeptide(L)'
;MAAAFNLPVAPFCVGEVDPNLIRYGPPELADLGSGYVFASQVVDNVLELAWSHVGAVGVTTRRDLVVFDYWVHNQDRTLTELGGNPNLLWEPTGKDLIVIDHNQAFDDTFDNTTFFQTHVFAQSWNDVYQDFFDRPRYEHRMRVALERFEDVCDRMPESWLIVDDGVPGGLQPDHARAMLMEFSQDNFWDQR
;
A
#
# COMPACT_ATOMS: atom_id res chain seq x y z
N MET A 1 -1.29 -6.87 -3.14
CA MET A 1 0.19 -6.99 -3.08
C MET A 1 0.74 -6.92 -1.66
N ALA A 2 0.45 -5.86 -0.88
CA ALA A 2 0.94 -5.70 0.49
C ALA A 2 0.80 -6.96 1.38
N ALA A 3 -0.37 -7.62 1.33
CA ALA A 3 -0.60 -8.88 2.05
C ALA A 3 0.34 -10.03 1.59
N ALA A 4 0.56 -10.17 0.27
CA ALA A 4 1.47 -11.17 -0.29
C ALA A 4 2.95 -10.84 0.00
N PHE A 5 3.24 -9.55 0.20
CA PHE A 5 4.52 -9.08 0.73
C PHE A 5 4.64 -9.31 2.24
N ASN A 6 3.63 -9.83 2.95
CA ASN A 6 3.58 -9.99 4.41
C ASN A 6 3.57 -8.67 5.21
N LEU A 7 2.97 -7.61 4.67
CA LEU A 7 2.63 -6.44 5.48
C LEU A 7 1.37 -6.71 6.32
N PRO A 8 1.26 -6.10 7.52
CA PRO A 8 0.10 -6.28 8.37
C PRO A 8 -1.06 -5.43 7.84
N VAL A 9 -1.79 -5.98 6.87
CA VAL A 9 -3.03 -5.40 6.34
C VAL A 9 -4.21 -6.15 6.92
N ALA A 10 -5.35 -5.46 7.11
CA ALA A 10 -6.59 -6.13 7.47
C ALA A 10 -7.00 -7.13 6.37
N PRO A 11 -7.63 -8.27 6.70
CA PRO A 11 -8.21 -9.14 5.69
C PRO A 11 -9.18 -8.37 4.79
N PHE A 12 -9.14 -8.66 3.49
CA PHE A 12 -9.98 -8.00 2.51
C PHE A 12 -10.45 -8.97 1.42
N CYS A 13 -11.53 -8.59 0.74
CA CYS A 13 -12.06 -9.30 -0.41
C CYS A 13 -12.72 -8.31 -1.39
N VAL A 14 -13.08 -8.83 -2.56
CA VAL A 14 -14.02 -8.14 -3.47
C VAL A 14 -15.43 -8.51 -3.02
N GLY A 15 -16.24 -7.50 -2.71
CA GLY A 15 -17.67 -7.64 -2.45
C GLY A 15 -18.48 -7.19 -3.66
N GLU A 16 -19.78 -7.48 -3.65
CA GLU A 16 -20.74 -6.98 -4.64
C GLU A 16 -21.92 -6.33 -3.90
N VAL A 17 -22.24 -5.10 -4.29
CA VAL A 17 -23.35 -4.32 -3.75
C VAL A 17 -24.51 -4.34 -4.74
N ASP A 18 -25.62 -4.95 -4.34
CA ASP A 18 -26.84 -5.00 -5.14
C ASP A 18 -27.35 -3.56 -5.42
N PRO A 19 -27.60 -3.17 -6.69
CA PRO A 19 -28.19 -1.87 -7.02
C PRO A 19 -29.49 -1.56 -6.29
N ASN A 20 -30.28 -2.56 -5.90
CA ASN A 20 -31.49 -2.40 -5.11
C ASN A 20 -31.20 -1.92 -3.67
N LEU A 21 -30.04 -2.29 -3.11
CA LEU A 21 -29.61 -1.78 -1.80
C LEU A 21 -29.41 -0.26 -1.86
N ILE A 22 -28.84 0.24 -2.95
CA ILE A 22 -28.61 1.67 -3.15
C ILE A 22 -29.93 2.39 -3.48
N ARG A 23 -30.77 1.79 -4.33
CA ARG A 23 -32.03 2.40 -4.76
C ARG A 23 -33.09 2.50 -3.66
N TYR A 24 -33.17 1.50 -2.79
CA TYR A 24 -34.23 1.37 -1.79
C TYR A 24 -33.73 1.42 -0.35
N GLY A 25 -32.42 1.44 -0.14
CA GLY A 25 -31.81 1.48 1.19
C GLY A 25 -31.74 2.88 1.81
N PRO A 26 -31.14 2.98 3.01
CA PRO A 26 -30.92 4.26 3.69
C PRO A 26 -30.07 5.21 2.84
N PRO A 27 -30.32 6.53 2.89
CA PRO A 27 -29.51 7.52 2.16
C PRO A 27 -28.01 7.47 2.48
N GLU A 28 -27.65 7.03 3.69
CA GLU A 28 -26.26 6.86 4.13
C GLU A 28 -25.47 5.83 3.29
N LEU A 29 -26.16 4.92 2.61
CA LEU A 29 -25.53 3.93 1.74
C LEU A 29 -25.35 4.45 0.31
N ALA A 30 -25.86 5.63 -0.04
CA ALA A 30 -25.78 6.15 -1.41
C ALA A 30 -24.33 6.28 -1.89
N ASP A 31 -23.43 6.72 -1.02
CA ASP A 31 -22.01 6.92 -1.32
C ASP A 31 -21.23 5.61 -1.50
N LEU A 32 -21.79 4.46 -1.08
CA LEU A 32 -21.19 3.14 -1.30
C LEU A 32 -21.16 2.77 -2.79
N GLY A 33 -22.14 3.27 -3.57
CA GLY A 33 -22.34 2.86 -4.95
C GLY A 33 -22.80 1.41 -5.09
N SER A 34 -23.06 0.96 -6.32
CA SER A 34 -23.46 -0.41 -6.64
C SER A 34 -22.42 -1.13 -7.50
N GLY A 35 -22.42 -2.45 -7.47
CA GLY A 35 -21.45 -3.28 -8.20
C GLY A 35 -20.29 -3.74 -7.32
N TYR A 36 -19.13 -4.01 -7.93
CA TYR A 36 -17.98 -4.54 -7.21
C TYR A 36 -17.28 -3.50 -6.35
N VAL A 37 -17.10 -3.81 -5.07
CA VAL A 37 -16.45 -2.94 -4.07
C VAL A 37 -15.27 -3.64 -3.42
N PHE A 38 -14.31 -2.84 -2.92
CA PHE A 38 -13.26 -3.33 -2.04
C PHE A 38 -13.78 -3.40 -0.60
N ALA A 39 -13.87 -4.61 -0.05
CA ALA A 39 -14.32 -4.84 1.31
C ALA A 39 -13.13 -5.20 2.20
N SER A 40 -12.80 -4.33 3.15
CA SER A 40 -11.76 -4.55 4.16
C SER A 40 -12.39 -4.80 5.53
N GLN A 41 -11.83 -5.72 6.30
CA GLN A 41 -12.29 -6.03 7.64
C GLN A 41 -11.98 -4.87 8.60
N VAL A 42 -12.98 -4.47 9.40
CA VAL A 42 -12.80 -3.49 10.48
C VAL A 42 -11.85 -4.06 11.54
N VAL A 43 -10.92 -3.22 12.00
CA VAL A 43 -10.02 -3.52 13.11
C VAL A 43 -10.38 -2.61 14.27
N ASP A 44 -10.78 -3.19 15.40
CA ASP A 44 -11.23 -2.44 16.58
C ASP A 44 -10.05 -1.91 17.42
N ASN A 45 -10.30 -0.88 18.22
CA ASN A 45 -9.36 -0.32 19.20
C ASN A 45 -8.03 0.20 18.61
N VAL A 46 -8.06 0.60 17.35
CA VAL A 46 -6.92 1.23 16.67
C VAL A 46 -7.09 2.74 16.60
N LEU A 47 -5.96 3.44 16.54
CA LEU A 47 -5.87 4.87 16.34
C LEU A 47 -5.01 5.15 15.12
N GLU A 48 -5.12 6.32 14.50
CA GLU A 48 -4.11 6.72 13.52
C GLU A 48 -2.71 6.77 14.17
N LEU A 49 -1.68 6.34 13.44
CA LEU A 49 -0.31 6.34 13.95
C LEU A 49 0.18 7.79 14.17
N ALA A 50 0.31 8.17 15.43
CA ALA A 50 0.95 9.43 15.81
C ALA A 50 2.48 9.35 15.77
N TRP A 51 3.14 10.48 15.51
CA TRP A 51 4.62 10.59 15.48
C TRP A 51 5.29 10.03 16.75
N SER A 52 4.69 10.26 17.92
CA SER A 52 5.20 9.76 19.20
C SER A 52 5.21 8.22 19.32
N HIS A 53 4.44 7.51 18.50
CA HIS A 53 4.37 6.04 18.50
C HIS A 53 5.27 5.40 17.44
N VAL A 54 5.84 6.17 16.49
CA VAL A 54 6.74 5.66 15.43
C VAL A 54 7.87 4.80 16.01
N GLY A 55 8.47 5.23 17.12
CA GLY A 55 9.54 4.50 17.79
C GLY A 55 9.10 3.19 18.46
N ALA A 56 7.80 3.01 18.75
CA ALA A 56 7.25 1.80 19.34
C ALA A 56 6.97 0.69 18.32
N VAL A 57 6.92 1.04 17.01
CA VAL A 57 6.73 0.06 15.94
C VAL A 57 7.98 -0.83 15.82
N GLY A 58 7.77 -2.14 15.65
CA GLY A 58 8.84 -3.10 15.46
C GLY A 58 9.77 -2.74 14.29
N VAL A 59 11.08 -2.89 14.48
CA VAL A 59 12.09 -2.53 13.46
C VAL A 59 11.84 -3.28 12.15
N THR A 60 11.50 -4.57 12.22
CA THR A 60 11.18 -5.38 11.03
C THR A 60 10.00 -4.81 10.27
N THR A 61 8.90 -4.46 10.94
CA THR A 61 7.72 -3.85 10.31
C THR A 61 8.06 -2.53 9.63
N ARG A 62 8.88 -1.68 10.28
CA ARG A 62 9.31 -0.40 9.70
C ARG A 62 10.12 -0.58 8.42
N ARG A 63 11.07 -1.53 8.44
CA ARG A 63 11.91 -1.88 7.27
C ARG A 63 11.07 -2.47 6.15
N ASP A 64 10.21 -3.43 6.49
CA ASP A 64 9.35 -4.10 5.53
C ASP A 64 8.44 -3.09 4.80
N LEU A 65 7.89 -2.12 5.54
CA LEU A 65 6.99 -1.14 4.98
C LEU A 65 7.71 -0.12 4.10
N VAL A 66 8.81 0.48 4.56
CA VAL A 66 9.56 1.44 3.72
C VAL A 66 10.08 0.79 2.44
N VAL A 67 10.49 -0.48 2.49
CA VAL A 67 10.91 -1.23 1.30
C VAL A 67 9.74 -1.47 0.35
N PHE A 68 8.59 -1.85 0.88
CA PHE A 68 7.41 -2.06 0.06
C PHE A 68 6.93 -0.77 -0.60
N ASP A 69 6.77 0.31 0.17
CA ASP A 69 6.29 1.59 -0.36
C ASP A 69 7.27 2.21 -1.35
N TYR A 70 8.58 2.07 -1.11
CA TYR A 70 9.58 2.45 -2.10
C TYR A 70 9.43 1.64 -3.39
N TRP A 71 9.31 0.31 -3.29
CA TRP A 71 9.20 -0.57 -4.46
C TRP A 71 7.95 -0.31 -5.30
N VAL A 72 6.81 -0.05 -4.66
CA VAL A 72 5.54 0.21 -5.38
C VAL A 72 5.33 1.69 -5.68
N HIS A 73 6.33 2.54 -5.45
CA HIS A 73 6.24 3.99 -5.65
C HIS A 73 5.07 4.64 -4.91
N ASN A 74 4.86 4.28 -3.64
CA ASN A 74 3.83 4.88 -2.79
C ASN A 74 4.43 6.00 -1.92
N GLN A 75 4.29 7.24 -2.38
CA GLN A 75 4.82 8.41 -1.68
C GLN A 75 3.84 9.09 -0.70
N ASP A 76 2.60 8.61 -0.60
CA ASP A 76 1.57 9.23 0.25
C ASP A 76 1.72 8.86 1.74
N ARG A 77 2.57 7.88 2.08
CA ARG A 77 2.80 7.42 3.46
C ARG A 77 3.72 8.36 4.25
N THR A 78 3.23 9.56 4.53
CA THR A 78 4.03 10.65 5.09
C THR A 78 3.76 10.85 6.57
N LEU A 79 4.81 11.03 7.38
CA LEU A 79 4.66 11.47 8.75
C LEU A 79 5.96 12.05 9.27
N THR A 80 5.90 13.30 9.72
CA THR A 80 7.01 14.01 10.36
C THR A 80 6.58 14.60 11.70
N GLU A 81 7.49 15.27 12.40
CA GLU A 81 7.17 16.06 13.59
C GLU A 81 6.11 17.15 13.34
N LEU A 82 5.98 17.60 12.08
CA LEU A 82 5.01 18.62 11.66
C LEU A 82 3.65 18.02 11.25
N GLY A 83 3.51 16.70 11.30
CA GLY A 83 2.35 15.96 10.78
C GLY A 83 2.63 15.31 9.43
N GLY A 84 1.56 14.79 8.81
CA GLY A 84 1.57 14.08 7.54
C GLY A 84 0.31 13.21 7.40
N ASN A 85 0.26 12.42 6.33
CA ASN A 85 -0.75 11.40 6.11
C ASN A 85 -0.14 10.00 6.31
N PRO A 86 -0.14 9.43 7.52
CA PRO A 86 0.54 8.16 7.74
C PRO A 86 -0.16 7.02 7.02
N ASN A 87 -1.48 7.07 6.80
CA ASN A 87 -2.26 5.92 6.30
C ASN A 87 -1.95 4.62 7.09
N LEU A 88 -1.77 4.75 8.40
CA LEU A 88 -1.40 3.67 9.31
C LEU A 88 -2.27 3.74 10.54
N LEU A 89 -2.77 2.58 10.95
CA LEU A 89 -3.49 2.40 12.20
C LEU A 89 -2.57 1.70 13.21
N TRP A 90 -2.67 2.11 14.46
CA TRP A 90 -1.87 1.68 15.58
C TRP A 90 -2.77 1.08 16.66
N GLU A 91 -2.47 -0.17 17.03
CA GLU A 91 -3.08 -0.90 18.13
C GLU A 91 -2.19 -0.69 19.38
N PRO A 92 -2.61 0.11 20.38
CA PRO A 92 -1.72 0.50 21.48
C PRO A 92 -1.36 -0.61 22.47
N THR A 93 -2.15 -1.68 22.54
CA THR A 93 -2.06 -2.74 23.55
C THR A 93 -1.07 -3.83 23.11
N GLY A 94 -1.30 -4.41 21.93
CA GLY A 94 -0.43 -5.35 21.23
C GLY A 94 0.79 -4.68 20.59
N LYS A 95 0.77 -3.35 20.42
CA LYS A 95 1.80 -2.58 19.70
C LYS A 95 1.92 -3.01 18.24
N ASP A 96 0.78 -3.24 17.63
CA ASP A 96 0.67 -3.70 16.25
C ASP A 96 0.28 -2.56 15.32
N LEU A 97 0.84 -2.63 14.11
CA LEU A 97 0.58 -1.67 13.04
C LEU A 97 -0.36 -2.33 12.03
N ILE A 98 -1.36 -1.60 11.56
CA ILE A 98 -2.19 -2.02 10.43
C ILE A 98 -1.98 -1.02 9.31
N VAL A 99 -1.57 -1.52 8.15
CA VAL A 99 -1.31 -0.72 6.96
C VAL A 99 -2.59 -0.59 6.16
N ILE A 100 -2.99 0.65 5.88
CA ILE A 100 -4.14 0.96 5.06
C ILE A 100 -3.73 1.86 3.90
N ASP A 101 -4.69 2.06 3.01
CA ASP A 101 -4.68 3.00 1.89
C ASP A 101 -3.43 2.93 0.99
N HIS A 102 -3.56 2.16 -0.09
CA HIS A 102 -2.52 2.00 -1.11
C HIS A 102 -3.00 2.53 -2.47
N ASN A 103 -3.98 3.44 -2.48
CA ASN A 103 -4.60 3.96 -3.70
C ASN A 103 -3.64 4.85 -4.53
N GLN A 104 -2.62 5.46 -3.91
CA GLN A 104 -1.57 6.26 -4.55
C GLN A 104 -0.29 5.45 -4.83
N ALA A 105 -0.37 4.12 -4.82
CA ALA A 105 0.73 3.30 -5.32
C ALA A 105 0.85 3.43 -6.85
N PHE A 106 2.04 3.12 -7.34
CA PHE A 106 2.42 3.19 -8.75
C PHE A 106 2.51 4.61 -9.31
N ASP A 107 2.92 5.55 -8.47
CA ASP A 107 3.04 6.96 -8.85
C ASP A 107 4.13 7.17 -9.91
N ASP A 108 3.74 7.74 -11.06
CA ASP A 108 4.63 8.07 -12.17
C ASP A 108 5.45 9.35 -11.93
N THR A 109 5.10 10.10 -10.88
CA THR A 109 5.79 11.30 -10.39
C THR A 109 6.62 11.04 -9.14
N PHE A 110 6.86 9.77 -8.80
CA PHE A 110 7.65 9.39 -7.62
C PHE A 110 9.03 10.05 -7.60
N ASP A 111 9.34 10.70 -6.48
CA ASP A 111 10.62 11.36 -6.26
C ASP A 111 11.32 10.78 -5.02
N ASN A 112 12.49 10.18 -5.23
CA ASN A 112 13.31 9.58 -4.17
C ASN A 112 13.59 10.57 -3.03
N THR A 113 13.91 11.83 -3.39
CA THR A 113 14.27 12.85 -2.40
C THR A 113 13.09 13.13 -1.48
N THR A 114 11.92 13.37 -2.04
CA THR A 114 10.68 13.64 -1.31
C THR A 114 10.30 12.42 -0.46
N PHE A 115 10.31 11.22 -1.06
CA PHE A 115 10.01 9.97 -0.35
C PHE A 115 10.88 9.82 0.91
N PHE A 116 12.20 9.91 0.80
CA PHE A 116 13.08 9.74 1.97
C PHE A 116 13.05 10.92 2.95
N GLN A 117 12.52 12.08 2.57
CA GLN A 117 12.32 13.22 3.48
C GLN A 117 11.03 13.13 4.28
N THR A 118 9.97 12.55 3.70
CA THR A 118 8.61 12.61 4.28
C THR A 118 8.10 11.27 4.79
N HIS A 119 8.62 10.15 4.27
CA HIS A 119 8.12 8.82 4.61
C HIS A 119 8.34 8.51 6.10
N VAL A 120 7.28 8.04 6.77
CA VAL A 120 7.23 7.80 8.22
C VAL A 120 8.38 6.93 8.74
N PHE A 121 8.85 5.97 7.93
CA PHE A 121 9.94 5.06 8.27
C PHE A 121 11.20 5.24 7.42
N ALA A 122 11.39 6.39 6.76
CA ALA A 122 12.55 6.66 5.90
C ALA A 122 13.90 6.36 6.57
N GLN A 123 14.03 6.62 7.88
CA GLN A 123 15.25 6.33 8.63
C GLN A 123 15.62 4.84 8.63
N SER A 124 14.63 3.95 8.54
CA SER A 124 14.83 2.48 8.49
C SER A 124 15.38 2.01 7.15
N TRP A 125 15.35 2.85 6.10
CA TRP A 125 15.96 2.53 4.81
C TRP A 125 17.47 2.35 4.93
N ASN A 126 18.16 3.16 5.73
CA ASN A 126 19.61 3.07 5.89
C ASN A 126 20.03 1.69 6.43
N ASP A 127 19.22 1.12 7.32
CA ASP A 127 19.47 -0.22 7.85
C ASP A 127 19.35 -1.28 6.75
N VAL A 128 18.36 -1.17 5.86
CA VAL A 128 18.16 -2.10 4.74
C VAL A 128 19.25 -1.91 3.69
N TYR A 129 19.59 -0.67 3.38
CA TYR A 129 20.63 -0.31 2.43
C TYR A 129 21.98 -0.96 2.81
N GLN A 130 22.34 -0.92 4.09
CA GLN A 130 23.58 -1.48 4.61
C GLN A 130 23.54 -3.00 4.81
N ASP A 131 22.34 -3.60 4.87
CA ASP A 131 22.15 -5.03 5.08
C ASP A 131 21.97 -5.80 3.76
N PHE A 132 23.10 -6.12 3.13
CA PHE A 132 23.13 -6.89 1.89
C PHE A 132 22.58 -8.32 2.04
N PHE A 133 22.50 -8.87 3.26
CA PHE A 133 22.00 -10.22 3.49
C PHE A 133 20.47 -10.29 3.40
N ASP A 134 19.79 -9.17 3.66
CA ASP A 134 18.33 -9.09 3.64
C ASP A 134 17.77 -8.81 2.24
N ARG A 135 18.58 -8.33 1.28
CA ARG A 135 18.12 -8.01 -0.09
C ARG A 135 17.51 -9.24 -0.81
N PRO A 136 18.13 -10.44 -0.82
CA PRO A 136 17.51 -11.61 -1.44
C PRO A 136 16.17 -12.00 -0.81
N ARG A 137 15.98 -11.75 0.49
CA ARG A 137 14.71 -11.99 1.19
C ARG A 137 13.63 -11.02 0.69
N TYR A 138 13.96 -9.75 0.50
CA TYR A 138 13.02 -8.78 -0.06
C TYR A 138 12.72 -9.05 -1.53
N GLU A 139 13.72 -9.31 -2.37
CA GLU A 139 13.51 -9.68 -3.78
C GLU A 139 12.60 -10.90 -3.93
N HIS A 140 12.71 -11.88 -3.01
CA HIS A 140 11.78 -13.00 -2.97
C HIS A 140 10.34 -12.57 -2.67
N ARG A 141 10.12 -11.72 -1.66
CA ARG A 141 8.80 -11.20 -1.33
C ARG A 141 8.22 -10.33 -2.44
N MET A 142 9.05 -9.51 -3.09
CA MET A 142 8.67 -8.69 -4.26
C MET A 142 8.19 -9.58 -5.40
N ARG A 143 8.94 -10.64 -5.72
CA ARG A 143 8.54 -11.61 -6.76
C ARG A 143 7.20 -12.27 -6.46
N VAL A 144 7.00 -12.76 -5.24
CA VAL A 144 5.73 -13.37 -4.82
C VAL A 144 4.57 -12.36 -4.89
N ALA A 145 4.81 -11.12 -4.47
CA ALA A 145 3.82 -10.05 -4.54
C ALA A 145 3.52 -9.60 -5.99
N LEU A 146 4.51 -9.64 -6.88
CA LEU A 146 4.38 -9.35 -8.31
C LEU A 146 3.60 -10.46 -9.04
N GLU A 147 3.90 -11.73 -8.76
CA GLU A 147 3.10 -12.86 -9.27
C GLU A 147 1.63 -12.67 -8.87
N ARG A 148 1.37 -12.28 -7.61
CA ARG A 148 0.01 -11.98 -7.15
C ARG A 148 -0.61 -10.75 -7.83
N PHE A 149 0.18 -9.76 -8.22
CA PHE A 149 -0.30 -8.59 -8.96
C PHE A 149 -0.79 -9.00 -10.35
N GLU A 150 0.03 -9.71 -11.11
CA GLU A 150 -0.31 -10.22 -12.45
C GLU A 150 -1.60 -11.07 -12.38
N ASP A 151 -1.64 -12.00 -11.42
CA ASP A 151 -2.79 -12.84 -11.12
C ASP A 151 -4.09 -12.07 -10.83
N VAL A 152 -3.98 -10.90 -10.20
CA VAL A 152 -5.14 -10.07 -9.82
C VAL A 152 -5.54 -9.18 -10.99
N CYS A 153 -4.59 -8.68 -11.77
CA CYS A 153 -4.87 -7.90 -12.97
C CYS A 153 -5.71 -8.68 -13.98
N ASP A 154 -5.46 -9.98 -14.12
CA ASP A 154 -6.24 -10.86 -15.00
C ASP A 154 -7.67 -11.13 -14.52
N ARG A 155 -7.97 -10.89 -13.24
CA ARG A 155 -9.25 -11.25 -12.60
C ARG A 155 -10.02 -10.04 -12.05
N MET A 156 -9.44 -8.85 -12.11
CA MET A 156 -10.09 -7.66 -11.55
C MET A 156 -11.34 -7.32 -12.37
N PRO A 157 -12.38 -6.76 -11.74
CA PRO A 157 -13.54 -6.27 -12.48
C PRO A 157 -13.13 -5.24 -13.53
N GLU A 158 -13.61 -5.36 -14.77
CA GLU A 158 -13.35 -4.38 -15.84
C GLU A 158 -13.77 -2.97 -15.43
N SER A 159 -14.83 -2.86 -14.62
CA SER A 159 -15.33 -1.60 -14.06
C SER A 159 -14.31 -0.86 -13.18
N TRP A 160 -13.25 -1.51 -12.71
CA TRP A 160 -12.19 -0.85 -11.93
C TRP A 160 -11.09 -0.24 -12.81
N LEU A 161 -11.05 -0.60 -14.10
CA LEU A 161 -10.11 -0.03 -15.09
C LEU A 161 -10.68 1.18 -15.80
N ILE A 162 -11.88 1.64 -15.42
CA ILE A 162 -12.63 2.70 -16.11
C ILE A 162 -13.21 3.63 -15.03
N VAL A 163 -12.95 4.93 -15.13
CA VAL A 163 -13.53 5.95 -14.22
C VAL A 163 -14.91 6.39 -14.72
N ASP A 164 -15.05 6.53 -16.03
CA ASP A 164 -16.26 6.94 -16.74
C ASP A 164 -16.21 6.39 -18.17
N ASP A 165 -17.29 6.47 -18.94
CA ASP A 165 -17.42 5.91 -20.30
C ASP A 165 -16.23 6.32 -21.20
N GLY A 166 -15.31 5.38 -21.43
CA GLY A 166 -14.11 5.57 -22.26
C GLY A 166 -12.96 6.34 -21.58
N VAL A 167 -13.06 6.66 -20.30
CA VAL A 167 -12.00 7.27 -19.48
C VAL A 167 -11.29 6.17 -18.68
N PRO A 168 -10.03 5.84 -19.02
CA PRO A 168 -9.27 4.84 -18.28
C PRO A 168 -9.13 5.20 -16.80
N GLY A 169 -9.13 4.17 -15.95
CA GLY A 169 -8.73 4.23 -14.55
C GLY A 169 -7.30 4.73 -14.39
N GLY A 170 -6.97 5.17 -13.16
CA GLY A 170 -5.60 5.59 -12.82
C GLY A 170 -4.57 4.46 -12.92
N LEU A 171 -5.00 3.20 -12.78
CA LEU A 171 -4.10 2.05 -12.90
C LEU A 171 -3.87 1.67 -14.37
N GLN A 172 -2.61 1.67 -14.78
CA GLN A 172 -2.15 1.12 -16.06
C GLN A 172 -1.32 -0.15 -15.80
N PRO A 173 -1.91 -1.36 -15.92
CA PRO A 173 -1.27 -2.61 -15.46
C PRO A 173 0.11 -2.88 -16.06
N ASP A 174 0.29 -2.63 -17.35
CA ASP A 174 1.58 -2.84 -18.03
C ASP A 174 2.67 -1.88 -17.53
N HIS A 175 2.30 -0.62 -17.26
CA HIS A 175 3.22 0.38 -16.71
C HIS A 175 3.62 0.03 -15.28
N ALA A 176 2.63 -0.26 -14.42
CA ALA A 176 2.86 -0.68 -13.05
C ALA A 176 3.74 -1.94 -13.00
N ARG A 177 3.47 -2.93 -13.86
CA ARG A 177 4.29 -4.13 -13.98
C ARG A 177 5.75 -3.82 -14.35
N ALA A 178 5.98 -2.95 -15.33
CA ALA A 178 7.32 -2.60 -15.76
C ALA A 178 8.13 -1.96 -14.63
N MET A 179 7.54 -1.02 -13.90
CA MET A 179 8.17 -0.40 -12.72
C MET A 179 8.38 -1.41 -11.59
N LEU A 180 7.41 -2.28 -11.31
CA LEU A 180 7.58 -3.32 -10.29
C LEU A 180 8.70 -4.32 -10.60
N MET A 181 9.15 -4.44 -11.85
CA MET A 181 10.30 -5.29 -12.20
C MET A 181 11.66 -4.66 -11.87
N GLU A 182 11.71 -3.37 -11.55
CA GLU A 182 12.94 -2.64 -11.29
C GLU A 182 13.72 -3.18 -10.08
N PHE A 183 13.09 -3.90 -9.15
CA PHE A 183 13.80 -4.52 -8.02
C PHE A 183 14.92 -5.49 -8.45
N SER A 184 14.82 -6.02 -9.67
CA SER A 184 15.80 -6.95 -10.24
C SER A 184 17.02 -6.26 -10.84
N GLN A 185 17.03 -4.92 -10.90
CA GLN A 185 18.14 -4.13 -11.41
C GLN A 185 19.18 -3.90 -10.30
N ASP A 186 20.46 -3.91 -10.67
CA ASP A 186 21.59 -3.78 -9.73
C ASP A 186 21.54 -2.50 -8.88
N ASN A 187 21.00 -1.42 -9.44
CA ASN A 187 20.95 -0.09 -8.81
C ASN A 187 19.69 0.18 -7.99
N PHE A 188 18.71 -0.74 -7.93
CA PHE A 188 17.45 -0.51 -7.21
C PHE A 188 17.69 -0.14 -5.75
N TRP A 189 18.62 -0.86 -5.11
CA TRP A 189 18.98 -0.65 -3.71
C TRP A 189 19.88 0.56 -3.49
N ASP A 190 20.48 1.13 -4.54
CA ASP A 190 21.47 2.20 -4.42
C ASP A 190 20.86 3.61 -4.46
N GLN A 191 19.54 3.69 -4.57
CA GLN A 191 18.80 4.95 -4.68
C GLN A 191 18.57 5.60 -3.31
N ARG A 192 18.82 6.91 -3.25
CA ARG A 192 18.45 7.81 -2.15
C ARG A 192 18.26 9.23 -2.66
#